data_AF-A0A239EKD4-F1
#
_entry.id   AF-A0A239EKD4-F1
#
_cell.length_a   1.000
_cell.length_b   1.000
_cell.length_c   1.000
_cell.angle_alpha   90.00
_cell.angle_beta   90.00
_cell.angle_gamma   90.00
#
_symmetry.space_group_name_H-M   'P 1'
#
loop_
_entity.id
_entity.type
_entity.pdbx_description
1 polymer ?
#
loop_
_entity_poly.entity_id
_entity_poly.type
_entity_poly.pdbx_seq_one_letter_code
_entity_poly.pdbx_strand_id
1 'polypeptide(L)'
;MHLPDRISVTLLLPRPAVADAPGLRVRLNTILGPSGLHFDQFPARHGTTLNARGLCIEIRERDLPITSARLDSSIDSRLQELLNEDWAGLVARHRAAISLELRCTPMPREATTDGAEPAEASALRNRNFSATREAYDLMLMAGHVAASWLAESSHPLAVYWSQSDRIFPAPRFRAMDGMLFPLPLFLHPTPIGTPTPAKGTEAKGLLPEFDIRGAETLIGCTLRIAPARVRFDWLMKRVLAFVAHVRATEALPEEGAAFGLEDGERFVVHRLSGGALGLVLEERNGLPVCNGGAGYFQTAL
;
A
#
# COMPACT_ATOMS: atom_id res chain seq x y z
N MET A 1 17.42 1.02 -0.50
CA MET A 1 16.40 0.87 0.56
C MET A 1 16.02 -0.61 0.64
N HIS A 2 15.85 -1.18 1.83
CA HIS A 2 15.45 -2.59 1.96
C HIS A 2 13.93 -2.69 1.84
N LEU A 3 13.41 -3.46 0.89
CA LEU A 3 11.97 -3.69 0.76
C LEU A 3 11.47 -4.61 1.88
N PRO A 4 10.22 -4.50 2.33
CA PRO A 4 9.66 -5.44 3.30
C PRO A 4 9.70 -6.87 2.76
N ASP A 5 10.11 -7.81 3.61
CA ASP A 5 10.10 -9.26 3.33
C ASP A 5 8.77 -9.92 3.69
N ARG A 6 7.83 -9.13 4.24
CA ARG A 6 6.54 -9.57 4.72
C ARG A 6 5.43 -8.56 4.40
N ILE A 7 4.28 -9.10 4.00
CA ILE A 7 3.02 -8.39 3.91
C ILE A 7 2.03 -8.97 4.92
N SER A 8 1.25 -8.10 5.57
CA SER A 8 0.23 -8.54 6.52
C SER A 8 -1.08 -7.82 6.27
N VAL A 9 -2.14 -8.61 6.18
CA VAL A 9 -3.52 -8.15 5.97
C VAL A 9 -4.37 -8.77 7.05
N THR A 10 -5.32 -8.03 7.63
CA THR A 10 -6.23 -8.57 8.62
C THR A 10 -7.65 -8.14 8.36
N LEU A 11 -8.54 -9.11 8.20
CA LEU A 11 -9.97 -8.90 8.09
C LEU A 11 -10.54 -8.77 9.50
N LEU A 12 -11.18 -7.64 9.79
CA LEU A 12 -11.83 -7.36 11.06
C LEU A 12 -13.29 -7.84 10.99
N LEU A 13 -13.61 -8.89 11.73
CA LEU A 13 -14.90 -9.57 11.61
C LEU A 13 -15.82 -9.23 12.79
N PRO A 14 -17.15 -9.12 12.57
CA PRO A 14 -18.10 -8.90 13.67
C PRO A 14 -18.34 -10.16 14.52
N ARG A 15 -17.97 -11.33 14.00
CA ARG A 15 -18.11 -12.66 14.62
C ARG A 15 -17.08 -13.62 14.02
N PRO A 16 -16.79 -14.76 14.65
CA PRO A 16 -15.90 -15.77 14.10
C PRO A 16 -16.34 -16.25 12.74
N ALA A 17 -15.37 -16.49 11.86
CA ALA A 17 -15.57 -17.06 10.54
C ALA A 17 -14.40 -18.00 10.22
N VAL A 18 -14.70 -19.03 9.43
CA VAL A 18 -13.71 -19.96 8.89
C VAL A 18 -13.31 -19.46 7.51
N ALA A 19 -12.01 -19.38 7.26
CA ALA A 19 -11.46 -19.04 5.96
C ALA A 19 -11.63 -20.22 5.01
N ASP A 20 -12.23 -19.97 3.84
CA ASP A 20 -12.29 -20.95 2.75
C ASP A 20 -10.92 -21.04 2.05
N ALA A 21 -9.96 -21.69 2.72
CA ALA A 21 -8.62 -21.91 2.19
C ALA A 21 -8.60 -22.78 0.91
N PRO A 22 -9.43 -23.85 0.78
CA PRO A 22 -9.52 -24.62 -0.46
C PRO A 22 -9.99 -23.77 -1.65
N GLY A 23 -11.07 -22.98 -1.48
CA GLY A 23 -11.55 -22.08 -2.53
C GLY A 23 -10.55 -20.98 -2.85
N LEU A 24 -9.87 -20.43 -1.82
CA LEU A 24 -8.81 -19.44 -2.01
C LEU A 24 -7.65 -19.99 -2.85
N ARG A 25 -7.21 -21.23 -2.60
CA ARG A 25 -6.17 -21.89 -3.39
C ARG A 25 -6.59 -22.01 -4.86
N VAL A 26 -7.82 -22.44 -5.14
CA VAL A 26 -8.35 -22.53 -6.51
C VAL A 26 -8.35 -21.15 -7.17
N ARG A 27 -8.79 -20.11 -6.45
CA ARG A 27 -8.82 -18.73 -6.94
C ARG A 27 -7.42 -18.20 -7.26
N LEU A 28 -6.46 -18.37 -6.35
CA LEU A 28 -5.07 -17.97 -6.55
C LEU A 28 -4.45 -18.68 -7.76
N ASN A 29 -4.65 -19.99 -7.90
CA ASN A 29 -4.14 -20.75 -9.05
C ASN A 29 -4.80 -20.36 -10.37
N THR A 30 -6.06 -19.91 -10.34
CA THR A 30 -6.75 -19.41 -11.53
C THR A 30 -6.16 -18.08 -12.00
N ILE A 31 -5.86 -17.17 -11.07
CA ILE A 31 -5.38 -15.82 -11.39
C ILE A 31 -3.87 -15.79 -11.64
N LEU A 32 -3.09 -16.47 -10.79
CA LEU A 32 -1.62 -16.40 -10.79
C LEU A 32 -0.95 -17.64 -11.42
N GLY A 33 -1.70 -18.73 -11.63
CA GLY A 33 -1.20 -19.93 -12.30
C GLY A 33 -0.67 -19.69 -13.72
N PRO A 34 -1.30 -18.84 -14.57
CA PRO A 34 -0.75 -18.49 -15.88
C PRO A 34 0.65 -17.84 -15.81
N SER A 35 1.00 -17.23 -14.68
CA SER A 35 2.32 -16.65 -14.41
C SER A 35 3.31 -17.67 -13.79
N GLY A 36 2.94 -18.95 -13.76
CA GLY A 36 3.76 -20.05 -13.21
C GLY A 36 3.69 -20.22 -11.70
N LEU A 37 2.74 -19.54 -11.02
CA LEU A 37 2.56 -19.65 -9.57
C LEU A 37 1.42 -20.60 -9.24
N HIS A 38 1.79 -21.81 -8.82
CA HIS A 38 0.86 -22.82 -8.34
C HIS A 38 1.02 -23.00 -6.84
N PHE A 39 -0.08 -22.73 -6.13
CA PHE A 39 -0.20 -22.86 -4.68
C PHE A 39 -0.69 -24.24 -4.29
N ASP A 40 0.09 -24.87 -3.43
CA ASP A 40 -0.28 -26.04 -2.65
C ASP A 40 -0.77 -25.62 -1.27
N GLN A 41 -1.57 -26.48 -0.63
CA GLN A 41 -2.16 -26.20 0.68
C GLN A 41 -1.65 -27.20 1.72
N PHE A 42 -1.27 -26.68 2.89
CA PHE A 42 -0.77 -27.45 4.02
C PHE A 42 -1.46 -27.00 5.31
N PRO A 43 -1.78 -27.94 6.23
CA PRO A 43 -2.21 -27.56 7.57
C PRO A 43 -1.06 -26.89 8.33
N ALA A 44 -1.36 -25.84 9.07
CA ALA A 44 -0.42 -25.14 9.94
C ALA A 44 -0.88 -25.19 11.40
N ARG A 45 0.04 -24.94 12.33
CA ARG A 45 -0.25 -24.99 13.79
C ARG A 45 -1.43 -24.09 14.20
N HIS A 46 -1.63 -22.97 13.51
CA HIS A 46 -2.64 -21.96 13.82
C HIS A 46 -3.49 -21.56 12.60
N GLY A 47 -3.70 -22.49 11.66
CA GLY A 47 -4.53 -22.27 10.49
C GLY A 47 -4.06 -23.04 9.26
N THR A 48 -4.00 -22.36 8.12
CA THR A 48 -3.64 -22.98 6.83
C THR A 48 -2.52 -22.21 6.16
N THR A 49 -1.58 -22.93 5.55
CA THR A 49 -0.54 -22.34 4.71
C THR A 49 -0.80 -22.67 3.25
N LEU A 50 -0.77 -21.66 2.39
CA LEU A 50 -0.69 -21.81 0.95
C LEU A 50 0.73 -21.48 0.50
N ASN A 51 1.39 -22.39 -0.20
CA ASN A 51 2.78 -22.21 -0.62
C ASN A 51 2.89 -22.39 -2.13
N ALA A 52 3.53 -21.45 -2.80
CA ALA A 52 3.93 -21.51 -4.19
C ALA A 52 5.44 -21.27 -4.28
N ARG A 53 6.00 -21.50 -5.46
CA ARG A 53 7.42 -21.31 -5.76
C ARG A 53 7.91 -19.91 -5.33
N GLY A 54 8.55 -19.82 -4.16
CA GLY A 54 9.13 -18.59 -3.60
C GLY A 54 8.16 -17.71 -2.80
N LEU A 55 6.90 -18.12 -2.60
CA LEU A 55 5.87 -17.33 -1.91
C LEU A 55 5.04 -18.19 -0.97
N CYS A 56 4.95 -17.77 0.29
CA CYS A 56 4.11 -18.41 1.31
C CYS A 56 3.04 -17.43 1.79
N ILE A 57 1.81 -17.92 1.95
CA ILE A 57 0.67 -17.22 2.53
C ILE A 57 0.20 -18.03 3.73
N GLU A 58 0.34 -17.48 4.92
CA GLU A 58 -0.21 -18.07 6.14
C GLU A 58 -1.54 -17.42 6.49
N ILE A 59 -2.57 -18.23 6.66
CA ILE A 59 -3.93 -17.83 7.00
C ILE A 59 -4.17 -18.23 8.45
N ARG A 60 -4.48 -17.26 9.31
CA ARG A 60 -4.76 -17.49 10.73
C ARG A 60 -6.14 -16.97 11.09
N GLU A 61 -6.97 -17.86 11.64
CA GLU A 61 -8.28 -17.52 12.18
C GLU A 61 -8.17 -17.27 13.67
N ARG A 62 -8.90 -16.26 14.16
CA ARG A 62 -8.90 -15.90 15.58
C ARG A 62 -10.31 -15.54 16.02
N ASP A 63 -10.84 -16.28 16.99
CA ASP A 63 -12.10 -15.99 17.71
C ASP A 63 -11.91 -14.91 18.80
N LEU A 64 -11.08 -13.92 18.51
CA LEU A 64 -10.80 -12.80 19.40
C LEU A 64 -10.42 -11.59 18.55
N PRO A 65 -10.74 -10.36 19.01
CA PRO A 65 -10.27 -9.15 18.36
C PRO A 65 -8.74 -9.08 18.37
N ILE A 66 -8.17 -8.42 17.36
CA ILE A 66 -6.76 -8.03 17.40
C ILE A 66 -6.56 -6.89 18.40
N THR A 67 -5.36 -6.79 18.95
CA THR A 67 -5.01 -5.77 19.94
C THR A 67 -5.16 -4.37 19.34
N SER A 68 -5.87 -3.48 20.02
CA SER A 68 -6.06 -2.08 19.59
C SER A 68 -4.75 -1.36 19.30
N ALA A 69 -3.71 -1.61 20.11
CA ALA A 69 -2.37 -1.06 19.92
C ALA A 69 -1.75 -1.28 18.52
N ARG A 70 -2.21 -2.27 17.77
CA ARG A 70 -1.78 -2.48 16.37
C ARG A 70 -2.45 -1.57 15.36
N LEU A 71 -3.52 -0.90 15.75
CA LEU A 71 -4.39 -0.08 14.91
C LEU A 71 -4.37 1.40 15.32
N ASP A 72 -3.80 1.72 16.48
CA ASP A 72 -3.77 3.09 17.03
C ASP A 72 -3.14 4.07 16.03
N SER A 73 -2.03 3.73 15.37
CA SER A 73 -1.40 4.60 14.37
C SER A 73 -2.29 4.88 13.15
N SER A 74 -3.07 3.89 12.70
CA SER A 74 -4.07 4.08 11.65
C SER A 74 -5.17 5.04 12.11
N ILE A 75 -5.68 4.84 13.33
CA ILE A 75 -6.76 5.65 13.91
C ILE A 75 -6.30 7.11 14.13
N ASP A 76 -5.06 7.30 14.56
CA ASP A 76 -4.50 8.62 14.88
C ASP A 76 -4.02 9.40 13.64
N SER A 77 -4.03 8.77 12.46
CA SER A 77 -3.51 9.37 11.22
C SER A 77 -4.31 10.56 10.69
N ARG A 78 -5.54 10.77 11.19
CA ARG A 78 -6.54 11.76 10.73
C ARG A 78 -7.02 11.58 9.29
N LEU A 79 -6.54 10.56 8.57
CA LEU A 79 -6.97 10.28 7.20
C LEU A 79 -8.46 9.91 7.14
N GLN A 80 -8.99 9.23 8.16
CA GLN A 80 -10.39 8.91 8.30
C GLN A 80 -11.30 10.16 8.33
N GLU A 81 -10.83 11.28 8.89
CA GLU A 81 -11.58 12.55 8.91
C GLU A 81 -11.74 13.10 7.48
N LEU A 82 -10.65 13.08 6.71
CA LEU A 82 -10.62 13.53 5.30
C LEU A 82 -11.48 12.65 4.39
N LEU A 83 -11.61 11.38 4.75
CA LEU A 83 -12.36 10.37 4.00
C LEU A 83 -13.81 10.20 4.47
N ASN A 84 -14.19 10.90 5.55
CA ASN A 84 -15.48 10.78 6.22
C ASN A 84 -15.81 9.33 6.61
N GLU A 85 -14.87 8.66 7.30
CA GLU A 85 -15.00 7.27 7.74
C GLU A 85 -14.87 7.09 9.25
N ASP A 86 -15.64 6.14 9.80
CA ASP A 86 -15.60 5.78 11.22
C ASP A 86 -14.73 4.54 11.46
N TRP A 87 -13.41 4.70 11.36
CA TRP A 87 -12.46 3.60 11.60
C TRP A 87 -12.51 3.11 13.05
N ALA A 88 -12.58 4.04 14.00
CA ALA A 88 -12.66 3.71 15.42
C ALA A 88 -13.89 2.86 15.75
N GLY A 89 -15.07 3.18 15.21
CA GLY A 89 -16.27 2.38 15.40
C GLY A 89 -16.21 1.01 14.73
N LEU A 90 -15.55 0.88 13.58
CA LEU A 90 -15.31 -0.43 12.95
C LEU A 90 -14.42 -1.32 13.82
N VAL A 91 -13.34 -0.76 14.37
CA VAL A 91 -12.46 -1.45 15.31
C VAL A 91 -13.19 -1.77 16.62
N ALA A 92 -13.98 -0.86 17.18
CA ALA A 92 -14.71 -1.15 18.43
C ALA A 92 -15.74 -2.28 18.28
N ARG A 93 -16.26 -2.52 17.08
CA ARG A 93 -17.28 -3.55 16.80
C ARG A 93 -16.70 -4.92 16.42
N HIS A 94 -15.42 -5.04 16.06
CA HIS A 94 -14.87 -6.33 15.67
C HIS A 94 -14.72 -7.27 16.88
N ARG A 95 -14.95 -8.56 16.66
CA ARG A 95 -14.92 -9.61 17.69
C ARG A 95 -14.03 -10.78 17.33
N ALA A 96 -13.68 -10.90 16.04
CA ALA A 96 -12.82 -11.94 15.51
C ALA A 96 -11.96 -11.35 14.39
N ALA A 97 -10.97 -12.12 13.94
CA ALA A 97 -10.11 -11.72 12.84
C ALA A 97 -9.66 -12.92 12.00
N ILE A 98 -9.47 -12.68 10.70
CA ILE A 98 -8.68 -13.55 9.83
C ILE A 98 -7.46 -12.75 9.38
N SER A 99 -6.27 -13.22 9.73
CA SER A 99 -5.01 -12.60 9.32
C SER A 99 -4.35 -13.41 8.21
N LEU A 100 -3.88 -12.69 7.20
CA LEU A 100 -3.03 -13.17 6.12
C LEU A 100 -1.62 -12.64 6.34
N GLU A 101 -0.65 -13.54 6.36
CA GLU A 101 0.76 -13.18 6.41
C GLU A 101 1.47 -13.75 5.19
N LEU A 102 1.91 -12.87 4.29
CA LEU A 102 2.62 -13.25 3.08
C LEU A 102 4.10 -13.01 3.26
N ARG A 103 4.91 -13.98 2.84
CA ARG A 103 6.37 -13.94 2.95
C ARG A 103 7.01 -14.54 1.72
N CYS A 104 8.14 -13.99 1.29
CA CYS A 104 9.01 -14.68 0.36
C CYS A 104 9.67 -15.86 1.07
N THR A 105 9.54 -17.06 0.52
CA THR A 105 10.28 -18.24 0.99
C THR A 105 11.49 -18.44 0.08
N PRO A 106 12.68 -18.76 0.62
CA PRO A 106 13.78 -19.18 -0.23
C PRO A 106 13.33 -20.42 -1.01
N MET A 107 13.50 -20.39 -2.33
CA MET A 107 13.06 -21.49 -3.18
C MET A 107 13.82 -22.77 -2.82
N PRO A 108 13.14 -23.88 -2.48
CA PRO A 108 13.77 -25.18 -2.58
C PRO A 108 14.10 -25.38 -4.06
N ARG A 109 15.39 -25.46 -4.41
CA ARG A 109 15.79 -25.84 -5.76
C ARG A 109 15.24 -27.24 -6.01
N GLU A 110 14.53 -27.46 -7.11
CA GLU A 110 14.34 -28.81 -7.65
C GLU A 110 15.72 -29.45 -7.66
N ALA A 111 15.86 -30.59 -6.99
CA ALA A 111 17.13 -31.29 -6.91
C ALA A 111 17.58 -31.62 -8.34
N THR A 112 18.40 -30.75 -8.93
CA THR A 112 19.24 -31.13 -10.06
C THR A 112 20.13 -32.21 -9.50
N THR A 113 19.82 -33.43 -9.90
CA THR A 113 20.71 -34.58 -9.80
C THR A 113 22.06 -34.13 -10.35
N ASP A 114 23.10 -34.42 -9.58
CA ASP A 114 24.52 -34.14 -9.82
C ASP A 114 25.07 -32.78 -9.36
N GLY A 115 25.98 -32.89 -8.39
CA GLY A 115 27.02 -31.89 -8.11
C GLY A 115 26.78 -31.10 -6.84
N ALA A 116 27.45 -31.50 -5.76
CA ALA A 116 27.55 -30.73 -4.53
C ALA A 116 28.18 -29.35 -4.81
N GLU A 117 27.37 -28.29 -4.82
CA GLU A 117 27.89 -26.92 -4.76
C GLU A 117 28.31 -26.57 -3.32
N PRO A 118 29.43 -25.85 -3.13
CA PRO A 118 29.89 -25.44 -1.80
C PRO A 118 28.89 -24.51 -1.12
N ALA A 119 28.64 -24.75 0.17
CA ALA A 119 27.61 -24.08 0.98
C ALA A 119 27.67 -22.55 0.99
N GLU A 120 28.83 -21.95 0.71
CA GLU A 120 29.02 -20.50 0.64
C GLU A 120 28.41 -19.87 -0.64
N ALA A 121 28.41 -20.59 -1.77
CA ALA A 121 27.76 -20.12 -3.00
C ALA A 121 26.22 -20.17 -2.90
N SER A 122 25.69 -21.17 -2.17
CA SER A 122 24.27 -21.29 -1.85
C SER A 122 23.80 -20.22 -0.86
N ALA A 123 24.64 -19.84 0.12
CA ALA A 123 24.36 -18.73 1.03
C ALA A 123 24.36 -17.35 0.34
N LEU A 124 25.23 -17.16 -0.67
CA LEU A 124 25.25 -15.95 -1.50
C LEU A 124 24.10 -15.90 -2.53
N ARG A 125 23.63 -17.06 -3.05
CA ARG A 125 22.50 -17.12 -4.01
C ARG A 125 21.12 -17.15 -3.35
N ASN A 126 20.98 -17.71 -2.15
CA ASN A 126 19.76 -17.57 -1.33
C ASN A 126 19.52 -16.13 -0.86
N ARG A 127 20.56 -15.29 -0.86
CA ARG A 127 20.42 -13.83 -0.72
C ARG A 127 19.93 -13.14 -2.00
N ASN A 128 19.91 -13.78 -3.16
CA ASN A 128 19.56 -13.10 -4.42
C ASN A 128 18.06 -13.10 -4.74
N PHE A 129 17.24 -13.86 -4.00
CA PHE A 129 15.78 -13.68 -3.93
C PHE A 129 15.36 -12.88 -2.67
N SER A 130 16.32 -12.19 -2.04
CA SER A 130 16.09 -11.21 -0.99
C SER A 130 15.48 -9.96 -1.60
N ALA A 131 14.25 -9.61 -1.19
CA ALA A 131 13.67 -8.28 -1.32
C ALA A 131 13.83 -7.61 -2.71
N THR A 132 13.66 -8.35 -3.81
CA THR A 132 13.55 -7.71 -5.14
C THR A 132 12.19 -7.04 -5.29
N ARG A 133 12.10 -6.04 -6.17
CA ARG A 133 10.86 -5.31 -6.42
C ARG A 133 9.76 -6.23 -6.93
N GLU A 134 10.11 -7.17 -7.78
CA GLU A 134 9.19 -8.16 -8.36
C GLU A 134 8.62 -9.09 -7.29
N ALA A 135 9.46 -9.53 -6.35
CA ALA A 135 9.01 -10.38 -5.25
C ALA A 135 8.06 -9.62 -4.31
N TYR A 136 8.38 -8.36 -4.02
CA TYR A 136 7.51 -7.49 -3.23
C TYR A 136 6.17 -7.22 -3.92
N ASP A 137 6.20 -6.87 -5.20
CA ASP A 137 5.01 -6.67 -6.03
C ASP A 137 4.14 -7.93 -6.09
N LEU A 138 4.77 -9.09 -6.22
CA LEU A 138 4.07 -10.36 -6.21
C LEU A 138 3.36 -10.61 -4.87
N MET A 139 4.02 -10.34 -3.74
CA MET A 139 3.37 -10.42 -2.44
C MET A 139 2.18 -9.45 -2.37
N LEU A 140 2.31 -8.22 -2.87
CA LEU A 140 1.22 -7.24 -2.85
C LEU A 140 0.00 -7.73 -3.66
N MET A 141 0.25 -8.24 -4.87
CA MET A 141 -0.78 -8.78 -5.76
C MET A 141 -1.46 -10.01 -5.16
N ALA A 142 -0.67 -11.00 -4.72
CA ALA A 142 -1.21 -12.23 -4.11
C ALA A 142 -1.98 -11.93 -2.82
N GLY A 143 -1.48 -10.99 -2.01
CA GLY A 143 -2.15 -10.53 -0.80
C GLY A 143 -3.50 -9.89 -1.11
N HIS A 144 -3.57 -9.09 -2.18
CA HIS A 144 -4.82 -8.42 -2.56
C HIS A 144 -5.84 -9.44 -3.05
N VAL A 145 -5.44 -10.35 -3.94
CA VAL A 145 -6.31 -11.45 -4.43
C VAL A 145 -6.83 -12.28 -3.26
N ALA A 146 -5.96 -12.64 -2.31
CA ALA A 146 -6.34 -13.45 -1.16
C ALA A 146 -7.28 -12.72 -0.21
N ALA A 147 -6.99 -11.46 0.10
CA ALA A 147 -7.82 -10.64 0.97
C ALA A 147 -9.19 -10.38 0.34
N SER A 148 -9.28 -10.13 -0.97
CA SER A 148 -10.54 -9.92 -1.69
C SER A 148 -11.42 -11.17 -1.67
N TRP A 149 -10.86 -12.35 -1.96
CA TRP A 149 -11.59 -13.61 -1.87
C TRP A 149 -12.14 -13.88 -0.45
N LEU A 150 -11.30 -13.67 0.57
CA LEU A 150 -11.73 -13.87 1.95
C LEU A 150 -12.73 -12.81 2.39
N ALA A 151 -12.63 -11.56 1.91
CA ALA A 151 -13.58 -10.51 2.24
C ALA A 151 -14.97 -10.74 1.61
N GLU A 152 -15.02 -11.40 0.45
CA GLU A 152 -16.27 -11.82 -0.19
C GLU A 152 -16.97 -12.92 0.64
N SER A 153 -16.23 -13.96 1.04
CA SER A 153 -16.78 -15.09 1.78
C SER A 153 -17.08 -14.77 3.25
N SER A 154 -16.21 -14.03 3.95
CA SER A 154 -16.30 -13.82 5.41
C SER A 154 -17.06 -12.56 5.84
N HIS A 155 -17.36 -11.65 4.91
CA HIS A 155 -18.12 -10.41 5.19
C HIS A 155 -17.57 -9.58 6.36
N PRO A 156 -16.31 -9.11 6.29
CA PRO A 156 -15.71 -8.32 7.35
C PRO A 156 -16.38 -6.95 7.51
N LEU A 157 -16.20 -6.34 8.69
CA LEU A 157 -16.50 -4.93 8.92
C LEU A 157 -15.52 -4.05 8.14
N ALA A 158 -14.23 -4.41 8.19
CA ALA A 158 -13.15 -3.70 7.55
C ALA A 158 -11.95 -4.62 7.29
N VAL A 159 -11.04 -4.17 6.43
CA VAL A 159 -9.74 -4.80 6.17
C VAL A 159 -8.65 -3.85 6.62
N TYR A 160 -7.83 -4.29 7.57
CA TYR A 160 -6.60 -3.60 7.94
C TYR A 160 -5.46 -4.07 7.04
N TRP A 161 -4.82 -3.12 6.35
CA TRP A 161 -3.69 -3.37 5.46
C TRP A 161 -2.42 -2.75 6.04
N SER A 162 -1.48 -3.59 6.51
CA SER A 162 -0.35 -3.11 7.30
C SER A 162 0.67 -2.29 6.50
N GLN A 163 0.80 -2.52 5.18
CA GLN A 163 1.82 -1.84 4.36
C GLN A 163 1.52 -0.35 4.22
N SER A 164 0.25 0.02 4.14
CA SER A 164 -0.18 1.41 4.22
C SER A 164 -0.57 1.84 5.63
N ASP A 165 -0.64 0.92 6.60
CA ASP A 165 -1.24 1.18 7.90
C ASP A 165 -2.62 1.86 7.79
N ARG A 166 -3.53 1.23 7.03
CA ARG A 166 -4.89 1.76 6.77
C ARG A 166 -5.96 0.74 7.09
N ILE A 167 -7.08 1.25 7.55
CA ILE A 167 -8.31 0.49 7.74
C ILE A 167 -9.25 0.83 6.57
N PHE A 168 -9.66 -0.17 5.82
CA PHE A 168 -10.60 -0.03 4.71
C PHE A 168 -11.95 -0.59 5.12
N PRO A 169 -13.01 0.23 5.23
CA PRO A 169 -14.36 -0.30 5.38
C PRO A 169 -14.68 -1.25 4.23
N ALA A 170 -15.44 -2.31 4.50
CA ALA A 170 -15.69 -3.36 3.52
C ALA A 170 -16.20 -2.87 2.15
N PRO A 171 -17.13 -1.88 2.05
CA PRO A 171 -17.54 -1.34 0.75
C PRO A 171 -16.38 -0.71 -0.04
N ARG A 172 -15.48 0.01 0.64
CA ARG A 172 -14.33 0.65 0.01
C ARG A 172 -13.28 -0.36 -0.41
N PHE A 173 -13.04 -1.39 0.41
CA PHE A 173 -12.14 -2.47 0.03
C PHE A 173 -12.65 -3.22 -1.21
N ARG A 174 -13.95 -3.57 -1.23
CA ARG A 174 -14.59 -4.22 -2.39
C ARG A 174 -14.58 -3.38 -3.66
N ALA A 175 -14.59 -2.05 -3.56
CA ALA A 175 -14.47 -1.17 -4.73
C ALA A 175 -13.12 -1.29 -5.45
N MET A 176 -12.12 -1.91 -4.82
CA MET A 176 -10.82 -2.23 -5.43
C MET A 176 -10.76 -3.66 -5.98
N ASP A 177 -11.82 -4.44 -5.85
CA ASP A 177 -11.85 -5.79 -6.40
C ASP A 177 -11.67 -5.77 -7.93
N GLY A 178 -10.95 -6.75 -8.44
CA GLY A 178 -10.52 -6.81 -9.85
C GLY A 178 -9.36 -5.88 -10.22
N MET A 179 -8.92 -4.96 -9.36
CA MET A 179 -7.67 -4.23 -9.57
C MET A 179 -6.48 -5.12 -9.24
N LEU A 180 -5.57 -5.37 -10.18
CA LEU A 180 -4.41 -6.23 -9.90
C LEU A 180 -3.45 -5.59 -8.88
N PHE A 181 -3.30 -4.25 -8.94
CA PHE A 181 -2.38 -3.50 -8.09
C PHE A 181 -3.03 -2.21 -7.57
N PRO A 182 -3.91 -2.30 -6.55
CA PRO A 182 -4.62 -1.14 -6.03
C PRO A 182 -3.69 -0.27 -5.17
N LEU A 183 -3.11 0.77 -5.77
CA LEU A 183 -2.24 1.73 -5.08
C LEU A 183 -2.77 2.29 -3.75
N PRO A 184 -4.09 2.50 -3.55
CA PRO A 184 -4.59 2.92 -2.23
C PRO A 184 -4.25 1.96 -1.09
N LEU A 185 -4.05 0.66 -1.34
CA LEU A 185 -3.62 -0.31 -0.32
C LEU A 185 -2.16 -0.12 0.10
N PHE A 186 -1.35 0.59 -0.68
CA PHE A 186 0.09 0.68 -0.49
C PHE A 186 0.54 2.08 -0.10
N LEU A 187 -0.36 3.05 -0.18
CA LEU A 187 -0.08 4.46 0.06
C LEU A 187 -0.98 5.01 1.16
N HIS A 188 -0.36 5.76 2.06
CA HIS A 188 -1.04 6.45 3.15
C HIS A 188 -0.71 7.94 3.11
N PRO A 189 -1.66 8.79 2.66
CA PRO A 189 -1.53 10.23 2.76
C PRO A 189 -1.72 10.69 4.21
N THR A 190 -0.63 11.10 4.85
CA THR A 190 -0.63 11.64 6.22
C THR A 190 -0.50 13.15 6.15
N PRO A 191 -1.44 13.93 6.72
CA PRO A 191 -1.27 15.38 6.81
C PRO A 191 -0.08 15.71 7.71
N ILE A 192 0.82 16.57 7.23
CA ILE A 192 2.02 17.01 7.96
C ILE A 192 2.04 18.53 8.13
N GLY A 193 2.66 18.95 9.23
CA GLY A 193 2.87 20.36 9.57
C GLY A 193 1.75 20.97 10.42
N THR A 194 2.13 21.94 11.25
CA THR A 194 1.19 22.90 11.83
C THR A 194 0.73 23.79 10.68
N PRO A 195 -0.58 23.99 10.50
CA PRO A 195 -1.15 25.00 9.63
C PRO A 195 -0.31 26.29 9.56
N THR A 196 0.53 26.44 8.54
CA THR A 196 1.36 27.65 8.42
C THR A 196 0.52 28.70 7.71
N PRO A 197 0.12 29.81 8.36
CA PRO A 197 -0.59 30.86 7.66
C PRO A 197 0.35 31.38 6.59
N ALA A 198 -0.06 31.31 5.33
CA ALA A 198 0.60 32.06 4.27
C ALA A 198 0.64 33.52 4.73
N LYS A 199 1.84 34.10 4.84
CA LYS A 199 2.04 35.47 5.34
C LYS A 199 1.08 36.41 4.60
N GLY A 200 0.10 36.96 5.32
CA GLY A 200 -0.86 37.94 4.80
C GLY A 200 -2.28 37.43 4.53
N THR A 201 -2.62 36.15 4.77
CA THR A 201 -4.00 35.66 4.63
C THR A 201 -4.59 35.31 5.99
N GLU A 202 -5.70 35.97 6.33
CA GLU A 202 -6.54 35.63 7.49
C GLU A 202 -6.83 34.12 7.52
N ALA A 203 -6.84 33.55 8.72
CA ALA A 203 -6.93 32.12 9.05
C ALA A 203 -8.27 31.45 8.66
N LYS A 204 -8.73 31.60 7.40
CA LYS A 204 -9.83 30.84 6.82
C LYS A 204 -9.27 29.71 5.95
N GLY A 205 -9.11 28.54 6.59
CA GLY A 205 -8.87 27.26 5.92
C GLY A 205 -7.41 27.01 5.61
N LEU A 206 -6.64 26.69 6.64
CA LEU A 206 -5.29 26.17 6.46
C LEU A 206 -5.36 24.77 5.85
N LEU A 207 -4.85 24.66 4.64
CA LEU A 207 -4.81 23.40 3.89
C LEU A 207 -3.59 22.61 4.34
N PRO A 208 -3.73 21.30 4.63
CA PRO A 208 -2.59 20.48 5.03
C PRO A 208 -1.66 20.22 3.85
N GLU A 209 -0.38 20.15 4.16
CA GLU A 209 0.57 19.45 3.32
C GLU A 209 0.43 17.94 3.58
N PHE A 210 0.71 17.09 2.60
CA PHE A 210 0.63 15.64 2.75
C PHE A 210 1.99 14.97 2.54
N ASP A 211 2.36 14.09 3.46
CA ASP A 211 3.37 13.07 3.28
C ASP A 211 2.70 11.78 2.79
N ILE A 212 3.17 11.22 1.67
CA ILE A 212 2.62 10.00 1.09
C ILE A 212 3.49 8.82 1.52
N ARG A 213 3.18 8.29 2.70
CA ARG A 213 3.88 7.12 3.26
C ARG A 213 3.68 5.89 2.37
N GLY A 214 4.71 5.09 2.22
CA GLY A 214 4.75 3.93 1.33
C GLY A 214 5.23 4.25 -0.08
N ALA A 215 5.29 5.53 -0.47
CA ALA A 215 5.85 5.93 -1.77
C ALA A 215 7.31 5.49 -1.89
N GLU A 216 8.08 5.56 -0.82
CA GLU A 216 9.48 5.15 -0.78
C GLU A 216 9.67 3.66 -1.12
N THR A 217 8.70 2.83 -0.77
CA THR A 217 8.73 1.39 -1.09
C THR A 217 8.33 1.13 -2.55
N LEU A 218 7.47 1.98 -3.13
CA LEU A 218 6.97 1.80 -4.51
C LEU A 218 7.82 2.47 -5.58
N ILE A 219 8.32 3.68 -5.32
CA ILE A 219 9.06 4.53 -6.26
C ILE A 219 10.47 4.90 -5.78
N GLY A 220 10.90 4.38 -4.62
CA GLY A 220 12.28 4.50 -4.15
C GLY A 220 12.61 5.79 -3.40
N CYS A 221 11.68 6.73 -3.29
CA CYS A 221 11.84 7.99 -2.55
C CYS A 221 10.55 8.40 -1.85
N THR A 222 10.66 9.23 -0.80
CA THR A 222 9.49 9.83 -0.16
C THR A 222 8.83 10.85 -1.08
N LEU A 223 7.54 11.07 -0.89
CA LEU A 223 6.72 11.94 -1.72
C LEU A 223 5.88 12.86 -0.85
N ARG A 224 6.06 14.17 -1.01
CA ARG A 224 5.31 15.23 -0.33
C ARG A 224 4.44 15.98 -1.33
N ILE A 225 3.29 16.49 -0.89
CA ILE A 225 2.38 17.26 -1.72
C ILE A 225 2.07 18.57 -1.02
N ALA A 226 2.37 19.67 -1.71
CA ALA A 226 2.09 21.01 -1.21
C ALA A 226 0.58 21.23 -1.01
N PRO A 227 0.19 22.09 -0.05
CA PRO A 227 -1.21 22.44 0.15
C PRO A 227 -1.87 22.99 -1.12
N ALA A 228 -3.06 22.48 -1.46
CA ALA A 228 -3.81 22.92 -2.63
C ALA A 228 -5.30 23.02 -2.32
N ARG A 229 -5.97 24.07 -2.82
CA ARG A 229 -7.39 24.34 -2.54
C ARG A 229 -8.32 23.52 -3.45
N VAL A 230 -8.20 22.21 -3.33
CA VAL A 230 -8.93 21.21 -4.12
C VAL A 230 -9.53 20.15 -3.19
N ARG A 231 -10.49 19.37 -3.69
CA ARG A 231 -11.00 18.25 -2.93
C ARG A 231 -9.91 17.18 -2.79
N PHE A 232 -9.88 16.53 -1.63
CA PHE A 232 -8.88 15.51 -1.32
C PHE A 232 -8.90 14.34 -2.31
N ASP A 233 -10.10 13.83 -2.65
CA ASP A 233 -10.27 12.75 -3.62
C ASP A 233 -9.76 13.11 -5.01
N TRP A 234 -9.98 14.35 -5.45
CA TRP A 234 -9.46 14.87 -6.71
C TRP A 234 -7.93 14.90 -6.72
N LEU A 235 -7.32 15.39 -5.63
CA LEU A 235 -5.85 15.47 -5.48
C LEU A 235 -5.24 14.07 -5.48
N MET A 236 -5.79 13.17 -4.65
CA MET A 236 -5.26 11.82 -4.52
C MET A 236 -5.35 11.05 -5.83
N LYS A 237 -6.38 11.22 -6.67
CA LYS A 237 -6.43 10.59 -8.00
C LYS A 237 -5.19 10.94 -8.84
N ARG A 238 -4.71 12.19 -8.79
CA ARG A 238 -3.51 12.62 -9.54
C ARG A 238 -2.23 12.10 -8.90
N VAL A 239 -2.15 12.09 -7.57
CA VAL A 239 -1.00 11.53 -6.83
C VAL A 239 -0.82 10.04 -7.12
N LEU A 240 -1.92 9.28 -7.11
CA LEU A 240 -1.88 7.86 -7.45
C LEU A 240 -1.45 7.65 -8.91
N ALA A 241 -1.92 8.47 -9.84
CA ALA A 241 -1.49 8.43 -11.24
C ALA A 241 0.00 8.77 -11.40
N PHE A 242 0.51 9.76 -10.66
CA PHE A 242 1.93 10.09 -10.62
C PHE A 242 2.77 8.92 -10.13
N VAL A 243 2.42 8.32 -8.98
CA VAL A 243 3.14 7.15 -8.44
C VAL A 243 3.08 5.97 -9.41
N ALA A 244 1.92 5.72 -10.04
CA ALA A 244 1.78 4.69 -11.06
C ALA A 244 2.73 4.92 -12.25
N HIS A 245 2.82 6.16 -12.73
CA HIS A 245 3.68 6.53 -13.85
C HIS A 245 5.16 6.33 -13.52
N VAL A 246 5.63 6.91 -12.40
CA VAL A 246 7.03 6.78 -11.95
C VAL A 246 7.39 5.31 -11.70
N ARG A 247 6.45 4.52 -11.15
CA ARG A 247 6.64 3.10 -10.97
C ARG A 247 6.79 2.35 -12.30
N ALA A 248 5.98 2.69 -13.30
CA ALA A 248 5.98 2.03 -14.60
C ALA A 248 7.18 2.38 -15.48
N THR A 249 7.71 3.61 -15.38
CA THR A 249 8.89 4.04 -16.14
C THR A 249 10.21 3.74 -15.45
N GLU A 250 10.17 3.40 -14.16
CA GLU A 250 11.33 3.21 -13.29
C GLU A 250 12.28 4.41 -13.26
N ALA A 251 11.78 5.59 -13.65
CA ALA A 251 12.55 6.81 -13.78
C ALA A 251 11.92 7.92 -12.91
N LEU A 252 12.71 8.51 -12.03
CA LEU A 252 12.28 9.65 -11.24
C LEU A 252 12.29 10.92 -12.12
N PRO A 253 11.19 11.70 -12.16
CA PRO A 253 11.14 12.93 -12.95
C PRO A 253 12.18 13.97 -12.50
N GLU A 254 12.67 14.77 -13.44
CA GLU A 254 13.64 15.84 -13.14
C GLU A 254 13.00 17.00 -12.36
N GLU A 255 13.83 17.86 -11.75
CA GLU A 255 13.37 19.13 -11.16
C GLU A 255 12.62 19.96 -12.21
N GLY A 256 11.47 20.52 -11.84
CA GLY A 256 10.66 21.35 -12.73
C GLY A 256 9.84 20.55 -13.74
N ALA A 257 9.95 19.22 -13.78
CA ALA A 257 9.13 18.39 -14.65
C ALA A 257 7.63 18.62 -14.35
N ALA A 258 6.83 18.74 -15.41
CA ALA A 258 5.40 18.98 -15.32
C ALA A 258 4.60 17.70 -15.58
N PHE A 259 3.53 17.52 -14.81
CA PHE A 259 2.59 16.41 -14.94
C PHE A 259 1.15 16.91 -14.80
N GLY A 260 0.24 16.38 -15.61
CA GLY A 260 -1.20 16.62 -15.52
C GLY A 260 -1.95 15.37 -15.93
N LEU A 261 -3.07 15.07 -15.27
CA LEU A 261 -3.90 13.92 -15.64
C LEU A 261 -4.97 14.30 -16.67
N GLU A 262 -5.44 15.53 -16.62
CA GLU A 262 -6.44 16.11 -17.52
C GLU A 262 -5.91 17.43 -18.10
N ASP A 263 -6.44 17.86 -19.25
CA ASP A 263 -6.03 19.10 -19.89
C ASP A 263 -6.26 20.31 -18.97
N GLY A 264 -5.30 21.24 -18.95
CA GLY A 264 -5.33 22.42 -18.08
C GLY A 264 -4.98 22.14 -16.62
N GLU A 265 -4.41 20.97 -16.31
CA GLU A 265 -3.79 20.66 -15.02
C GLU A 265 -2.26 20.70 -15.14
N ARG A 266 -1.59 21.34 -14.19
CA ARG A 266 -0.12 21.34 -14.12
C ARG A 266 0.37 21.18 -12.69
N PHE A 267 0.91 20.01 -12.39
CA PHE A 267 1.73 19.74 -11.23
C PHE A 267 3.20 19.88 -11.61
N VAL A 268 3.99 20.55 -10.78
CA VAL A 268 5.44 20.65 -10.93
C VAL A 268 6.12 19.79 -9.87
N VAL A 269 7.13 19.04 -10.31
CA VAL A 269 7.97 18.19 -9.48
C VAL A 269 9.14 19.00 -8.93
N HIS A 270 9.36 18.91 -7.63
CA HIS A 270 10.50 19.49 -6.93
C HIS A 270 11.34 18.40 -6.24
N ARG A 271 12.65 18.56 -6.24
CA ARG A 271 13.63 17.78 -5.50
C ARG A 271 13.84 18.42 -4.14
N LEU A 272 13.57 17.65 -3.09
CA LEU A 272 13.74 18.08 -1.71
C LEU A 272 15.05 17.52 -1.15
N SER A 273 15.44 18.01 0.03
CA SER A 273 16.59 17.47 0.76
C SER A 273 16.45 15.96 0.99
N GLY A 274 17.57 15.25 0.92
CA GLY A 274 17.60 13.78 1.09
C GLY A 274 17.04 12.99 -0.10
N GLY A 275 16.81 13.61 -1.25
CA GLY A 275 16.36 12.92 -2.48
C GLY A 275 14.85 12.68 -2.56
N ALA A 276 14.08 13.31 -1.67
CA ALA A 276 12.63 13.26 -1.67
C ALA A 276 12.01 14.07 -2.83
N LEU A 277 10.78 13.73 -3.22
CA LEU A 277 10.02 14.46 -4.23
C LEU A 277 8.90 15.30 -3.58
N GLY A 278 8.72 16.52 -4.09
CA GLY A 278 7.61 17.40 -3.78
C GLY A 278 6.74 17.61 -5.01
N LEU A 279 5.42 17.53 -4.86
CA LEU A 279 4.46 17.89 -5.90
C LEU A 279 3.74 19.18 -5.54
N VAL A 280 3.74 20.12 -6.47
CA VAL A 280 3.05 21.40 -6.35
C VAL A 280 2.03 21.51 -7.47
N LEU A 281 0.75 21.73 -7.13
CA LEU A 281 -0.26 22.09 -8.11
C LEU A 281 -0.11 23.58 -8.46
N GLU A 282 0.32 23.88 -9.69
CA GLU A 282 0.48 25.25 -10.19
C GLU A 282 -0.72 25.73 -11.01
N GLU A 283 -1.36 24.83 -11.76
CA GLU A 283 -2.45 25.18 -12.69
C GLU A 283 -3.60 24.20 -12.60
N ARG A 284 -4.83 24.73 -12.64
CA ARG A 284 -6.07 23.95 -12.75
C ARG A 284 -7.06 24.68 -13.66
N ASN A 285 -7.63 23.97 -14.62
CA ASN A 285 -8.54 24.52 -15.63
C ASN A 285 -7.93 25.73 -16.37
N GLY A 286 -6.63 25.71 -16.66
CA GLY A 286 -5.96 26.85 -17.32
C GLY A 286 -5.63 28.02 -16.40
N LEU A 287 -5.94 27.92 -15.10
CA LEU A 287 -5.81 29.03 -14.14
C LEU A 287 -4.78 28.70 -13.05
N PRO A 288 -3.95 29.68 -12.63
CA PRO A 288 -3.01 29.50 -11.53
C PRO A 288 -3.72 29.15 -10.22
N VAL A 289 -3.14 28.22 -9.44
CA VAL A 289 -3.62 27.87 -8.10
C VAL A 289 -2.86 28.67 -7.05
N CYS A 290 -3.53 29.61 -6.39
CA CYS A 290 -2.96 30.37 -5.27
C CYS A 290 -2.70 29.46 -4.06
N ASN A 291 -1.56 29.64 -3.40
CA ASN A 291 -1.08 28.97 -2.16
C ASN A 291 -0.24 27.69 -2.29
N GLY A 292 0.21 27.33 -3.49
CA GLY A 292 1.25 26.31 -3.68
C GLY A 292 2.46 26.75 -4.49
N GLY A 293 2.42 27.95 -5.12
CA GLY A 293 3.24 28.30 -6.29
C GLY A 293 4.74 27.99 -6.20
N ALA A 294 5.37 27.86 -7.38
CA ALA A 294 6.78 27.58 -7.75
C ALA A 294 7.88 27.53 -6.68
N GLY A 295 7.77 28.30 -5.58
CA GLY A 295 8.71 28.36 -4.48
C GLY A 295 8.30 27.68 -3.17
N TYR A 296 7.18 26.94 -3.07
CA TYR A 296 6.74 26.34 -1.79
C TYR A 296 7.83 25.48 -1.14
N PHE A 297 8.47 24.62 -1.93
CA PHE A 297 9.57 23.79 -1.45
C PHE A 297 10.96 24.44 -1.60
N GLN A 298 11.06 25.56 -2.35
CA GLN A 298 12.35 26.24 -2.59
C GLN A 298 12.79 27.12 -1.40
N THR A 299 11.89 27.48 -0.49
CA THR A 299 12.22 28.28 0.71
C THR A 299 12.56 27.45 1.96
N ALA A 300 12.57 26.12 1.86
CA ALA A 300 12.80 25.20 2.98
C ALA A 300 14.23 24.62 3.09
N LEU A 301 15.19 25.16 2.32
CA LEU A 301 16.61 24.80 2.35
C LEU A 301 17.43 25.83 3.16
#